data_AF-A0A2R4FTU3-F1
#
_entry.id   AF-A0A2R4FTU3-F1
#
_cell.length_a   1.000
_cell.length_b   1.000
_cell.length_c   1.000
_cell.angle_alpha   90.00
_cell.angle_beta   90.00
_cell.angle_gamma   90.00
#
_symmetry.space_group_name_H-M   'P 1'
#
loop_
_entity.id
_entity.type
_entity.pdbx_description
1 polymer ?
#
loop_
_entity_poly.entity_id
_entity_poly.type
_entity_poly.pdbx_seq_one_letter_code
_entity_poly.pdbx_strand_id
1 'polypeptide(L)' 'MTLEQQNERLKAELASCQQALCHLQSRLAEAKVRLGMISRIVRDVERTRRAPGICFAAIRAALYVQSNRLRDLGADLPIL' A
#
# COMPACT_ATOMS: atom_id res chain seq x y z
N MET A 1 6.74 26.14 34.36
CA MET A 1 7.23 25.41 33.17
C MET A 1 8.47 26.15 32.70
N THR A 2 9.63 25.50 32.67
CA THR A 2 10.90 26.11 32.22
C THR A 2 11.07 25.97 30.70
N LEU A 3 11.95 26.76 30.09
CA LEU A 3 12.28 26.65 28.66
C LEU A 3 12.82 25.26 28.30
N GLU A 4 13.59 24.64 29.19
CA GLU A 4 14.09 23.27 29.02
C GLU A 4 12.97 22.25 28.98
N GLN A 5 11.97 22.38 29.88
CA GLN A 5 10.79 21.51 29.89
C GLN A 5 9.96 21.67 28.61
N GLN A 6 9.85 22.90 28.08
CA GLN A 6 9.17 23.15 26.81
C GLN A 6 9.94 22.54 25.63
N ASN A 7 11.27 22.63 25.63
CA ASN A 7 12.11 22.08 24.59
C ASN A 7 12.01 20.54 24.53
N GLU A 8 12.08 19.88 25.69
CA GLU A 8 11.93 18.42 25.78
C GLU A 8 10.54 17.95 25.36
N ARG A 9 9.48 18.70 25.73
CA ARG A 9 8.12 18.42 25.27
C ARG A 9 8.02 18.52 23.74
N LEU A 10 8.55 19.58 23.14
CA LEU A 10 8.51 19.76 21.68
C LEU A 10 9.30 18.68 20.94
N LYS A 11 10.44 18.23 21.48
CA LYS A 11 11.19 17.10 20.93
C LYS A 11 10.38 15.81 20.95
N ALA A 12 9.69 15.53 22.05
CA ALA A 12 8.83 14.35 22.16
C ALA A 12 7.64 14.40 21.18
N GLU A 13 7.00 15.57 21.05
CA GLU A 13 5.91 15.78 20.08
C GLU A 13 6.42 15.63 18.63
N LEU A 14 7.60 16.18 18.31
CA LEU A 14 8.22 16.03 16.99
C LEU A 14 8.53 14.57 16.67
N ALA A 15 9.11 13.82 17.62
CA ALA A 15 9.41 12.40 17.43
C ALA A 15 8.13 11.58 17.18
N SER A 16 7.06 11.86 17.92
CA SER A 16 5.75 11.23 17.72
C SER A 16 5.18 11.53 16.33
N CYS A 17 5.23 12.80 15.90
CA CYS A 17 4.80 13.21 14.56
C CYS A 17 5.62 12.51 13.46
N GLN A 18 6.95 12.40 13.62
CA GLN A 18 7.82 11.72 12.67
C GLN A 18 7.49 10.23 12.55
N GLN A 19 7.22 9.57 13.69
CA GLN A 19 6.82 8.16 13.70
C GLN A 19 5.46 7.95 13.01
N ALA A 20 4.49 8.82 13.30
CA ALA A 20 3.16 8.76 12.66
C ALA A 20 3.27 8.99 11.15
N LEU A 21 4.09 9.95 10.72
CA LEU A 21 4.33 10.25 9.32
C LEU A 21 4.98 9.07 8.60
N CYS A 22 6.00 8.45 9.19
CA CYS A 22 6.63 7.25 8.65
C CYS A 22 5.63 6.10 8.46
N HIS A 23 4.76 5.88 9.46
CA HIS A 23 3.71 4.86 9.38
C HIS A 23 2.70 5.16 8.26
N LEU A 24 2.25 6.40 8.13
CA LEU A 24 1.33 6.82 7.06
C LEU A 24 1.96 6.70 5.67
N GLN A 25 3.23 7.06 5.52
CA GLN A 25 3.96 6.92 4.26
C GLN A 25 4.11 5.45 3.85
N SER A 26 4.40 4.56 4.81
CA SER A 26 4.46 3.12 4.57
C SER A 26 3.11 2.58 4.07
N ARG A 27 2.01 2.95 4.74
CA ARG A 27 0.64 2.58 4.32
C ARG A 27 0.28 3.13 2.94
N LEU A 28 0.69 4.36 2.63
CA LEU A 28 0.47 4.96 1.31
C LEU A 28 1.24 4.22 0.22
N ALA A 29 2.51 3.88 0.47
CA ALA A 29 3.31 3.12 -0.47
C ALA A 29 2.68 1.75 -0.77
N GLU A 30 2.19 1.07 0.26
CA GLU A 30 1.47 -0.20 0.12
C GLU A 30 0.18 -0.05 -0.72
N ALA A 31 -0.64 0.96 -0.42
CA ALA A 31 -1.86 1.23 -1.17
C ALA A 31 -1.56 1.51 -2.66
N LYS A 32 -0.49 2.25 -2.96
CA LYS A 32 -0.04 2.50 -4.34
C LYS A 32 0.33 1.20 -5.06
N VAL A 33 1.05 0.30 -4.40
CA VAL A 33 1.42 -1.01 -4.96
C VAL A 33 0.16 -1.82 -5.29
N ARG A 34 -0.80 -1.91 -4.36
CA ARG A 34 -2.08 -2.60 -4.58
C ARG A 34 -2.85 -2.03 -5.76
N LEU A 35 -2.99 -0.71 -5.82
CA LEU A 35 -3.65 -0.03 -6.93
C LEU A 35 -2.94 -0.27 -8.26
N GLY A 36 -1.61 -0.29 -8.29
CA GLY A 36 -0.84 -0.64 -9.48
C GLY A 36 -1.10 -2.06 -9.98
N MET A 37 -1.25 -3.03 -9.08
CA MET A 37 -1.61 -4.41 -9.43
C MET A 37 -3.04 -4.50 -9.99
N ILE A 38 -4.01 -3.87 -9.31
CA ILE A 38 -5.40 -3.84 -9.76
C ILE A 38 -5.49 -3.16 -11.13
N SER A 39 -4.76 -2.06 -11.35
CA SER A 39 -4.72 -1.38 -12.64
C SER A 39 -4.21 -2.28 -13.75
N ARG A 40 -3.17 -3.11 -13.50
CA ARG A 40 -2.69 -4.09 -14.47
C ARG A 40 -3.75 -5.13 -14.84
N ILE A 41 -4.47 -5.66 -13.85
CA ILE A 41 -5.55 -6.64 -14.08
C ILE A 41 -6.68 -6.02 -14.91
N VAL A 42 -7.14 -4.81 -14.54
CA VAL A 42 -8.27 -4.15 -15.19
C VAL A 42 -7.92 -3.69 -16.61
N ARG A 43 -6.67 -3.30 -16.88
CA ARG A 43 -6.22 -2.90 -18.22
C ARG A 43 -6.07 -4.06 -19.19
N ASP A 44 -5.97 -5.30 -18.70
CA ASP A 44 -5.99 -6.50 -19.55
C ASP A 44 -7.44 -6.85 -19.91
N VAL A 45 -8.00 -6.08 -20.86
CA VAL A 45 -9.40 -6.18 -21.30
C VAL A 45 -9.71 -7.55 -21.88
N GLU A 46 -8.79 -8.12 -22.66
CA GLU A 46 -8.95 -9.43 -23.28
C GLU A 46 -9.04 -10.56 -22.25
N ARG A 47 -8.12 -10.58 -21.27
CA ARG A 47 -8.16 -11.56 -20.18
C ARG A 47 -9.39 -11.37 -19.30
N THR A 48 -9.76 -10.13 -19.02
CA THR A 48 -10.96 -9.80 -18.24
C THR A 48 -12.24 -10.26 -18.93
N ARG A 49 -12.32 -10.15 -20.26
CA ARG A 49 -13.45 -10.64 -21.05
C ARG A 49 -13.52 -12.17 -21.07
N ARG A 50 -12.38 -12.85 -21.17
CA ARG A 50 -12.30 -14.33 -21.24
C ARG A 50 -12.54 -15.00 -19.89
N ALA A 51 -12.08 -14.40 -18.80
CA ALA A 51 -12.12 -14.99 -17.47
C ALA A 51 -12.45 -13.97 -16.36
N PRO A 52 -13.64 -13.36 -16.39
CA PRO A 52 -14.01 -12.28 -15.45
C PRO A 52 -13.97 -12.72 -13.98
N GLY A 53 -14.38 -13.96 -13.68
CA GLY A 53 -14.34 -14.50 -12.32
C GLY A 53 -12.92 -14.62 -11.75
N ILE A 54 -11.95 -14.97 -12.60
CA ILE A 54 -10.53 -15.07 -12.22
C ILE A 54 -9.96 -13.67 -11.99
N CYS A 55 -10.24 -12.71 -12.89
CA CYS A 55 -9.81 -11.33 -12.70
C CYS A 55 -10.40 -10.71 -11.43
N PHE A 56 -11.68 -10.97 -11.12
CA PHE A 56 -12.30 -10.50 -9.89
C PHE A 56 -11.69 -11.15 -8.64
N ALA A 57 -11.37 -12.44 -8.68
CA ALA A 57 -10.64 -13.12 -7.61
C ALA A 57 -9.24 -12.52 -7.40
N ALA A 58 -8.52 -12.20 -8.48
CA ALA A 58 -7.21 -11.56 -8.41
C ALA A 58 -7.28 -10.14 -7.82
N ILE A 59 -8.30 -9.35 -8.18
CA ILE A 59 -8.55 -8.02 -7.58
C ILE A 59 -8.83 -8.16 -6.08
N ARG A 60 -9.70 -9.11 -5.68
CA ARG A 60 -9.95 -9.37 -4.26
C ARG A 60 -8.70 -9.80 -3.52
N ALA A 61 -7.87 -10.65 -4.13
CA ALA A 61 -6.58 -11.02 -3.55
C ALA A 61 -5.68 -9.79 -3.37
N ALA A 62 -5.53 -8.93 -4.39
CA ALA A 62 -4.75 -7.71 -4.29
C ALA A 62 -5.28 -6.73 -3.22
N LEU A 63 -6.61 -6.67 -3.00
CA LEU A 63 -7.23 -5.82 -1.98
C LEU A 63 -6.98 -6.31 -0.55
N TYR A 64 -6.98 -7.62 -0.31
CA TYR A 64 -7.01 -8.17 1.06
C TYR A 64 -5.78 -9.00 1.45
N VAL A 65 -4.85 -9.27 0.52
CA VAL A 65 -3.61 -9.98 0.85
C VAL A 65 -2.80 -9.20 1.90
N GLN A 66 -1.99 -9.89 2.70
CA GLN A 66 -1.04 -9.22 3.58
C GLN A 66 0.08 -8.52 2.79
N SER A 67 0.59 -7.40 3.30
CA SER A 67 1.55 -6.53 2.59
C SER A 67 2.84 -7.26 2.17
N ASN A 68 3.29 -8.23 2.98
CA ASN A 68 4.47 -9.06 2.71
C ASN A 68 4.28 -10.07 1.56
N ARG A 69 3.03 -10.37 1.17
CA ARG A 69 2.68 -11.33 0.11
C ARG A 69 2.20 -10.66 -1.18
N LEU A 70 2.26 -9.33 -1.26
CA LEU A 70 1.91 -8.59 -2.48
C LEU A 70 2.84 -8.90 -3.66
N ARG A 71 4.11 -9.25 -3.38
CA ARG A 71 5.10 -9.60 -4.42
C ARG A 71 4.73 -10.89 -5.14
N ASP A 72 4.20 -11.87 -4.41
CA ASP A 72 3.86 -13.20 -4.93
C ASP A 72 2.71 -13.12 -5.95
N LEU A 73 1.72 -12.26 -5.70
CA LEU A 73 0.63 -11.98 -6.64
C LEU A 73 1.07 -11.19 -7.89
N GLY A 74 2.22 -10.51 -7.81
CA GLY A 74 2.71 -9.64 -8.87
C GLY A 74 3.54 -10.35 -9.94
N ALA A 75 4.05 -11.55 -9.63
CA ALA A 75 4.94 -12.32 -10.50
C ALA A 75 4.24 -12.85 -11.76
N ASP A 76 2.95 -13.19 -11.66
CA ASP A 76 2.15 -13.73 -12.77
C ASP A 76 1.42 -12.64 -13.59
N LEU A 77 1.68 -11.37 -13.30
CA LEU A 77 1.09 -10.23 -13.99
C LEU A 77 2.07 -9.68 -15.04
N PRO A 78 1.61 -9.40 -16.27
CA PRO A 78 2.48 -8.86 -17.31
C PRO A 78 3.16 -7.56 -16.86
N ILE A 79 4.43 -7.44 -17.22
CA ILE A 79 5.23 -6.22 -17.03
C ILE A 79 4.81 -5.23 -18.12
N LEU A 80 4.46 -4.00 -17.72
CA LEU A 80 4.22 -2.89 -18.64
C LEU A 80 5.55 -2.31 -19.13
#